data_AF-A0A076HE89-F1
#
_entry.id   AF-A0A076HE89-F1
#
_cell.length_a   1.000
_cell.length_b   1.000
_cell.length_c   1.000
_cell.angle_alpha   90.00
_cell.angle_beta   90.00
_cell.angle_gamma   90.00
#
_symmetry.space_group_name_H-M   'P 1'
#
loop_
_entity.id
_entity.type
_entity.pdbx_description
1 polymer ?
#
loop_
_entity_poly.entity_id
_entity_poly.type
_entity_poly.pdbx_seq_one_letter_code
_entity_poly.pdbx_strand_id
1 'polypeptide(L)' 'MVLIRWLHSGQRLEETVPLSQARHRRHELEAQGATVYWSERLVQAAIC' A
#
# COMPACT_ATOMS: atom_id res chain seq x y z
N MET A 1 2.20 -8.71 -6.07
CA MET A 1 1.91 -8.03 -4.78
C MET A 1 1.82 -6.52 -5.01
N VAL A 2 1.36 -5.74 -4.04
CA VAL A 2 1.33 -4.27 -4.10
C VAL A 2 1.95 -3.70 -2.84
N LEU A 3 2.96 -2.84 -2.99
CA LEU A 3 3.51 -2.03 -1.90
C LEU A 3 2.66 -0.77 -1.76
N ILE A 4 2.13 -0.50 -0.57
CA ILE A 4 1.40 0.72 -0.25
C ILE A 4 2.26 1.51 0.74
N ARG A 5 2.45 2.81 0.51
CA ARG A 5 3.11 3.72 1.46
C ARG A 5 2.17 4.85 1.84
N TRP A 6 2.14 5.17 3.13
CA TRP A 6 1.26 6.19 3.67
C TRP A 6 1.88 6.94 4.84
N LEU A 7 1.33 8.12 5.10
CA LEU A 7 1.61 8.92 6.28
C LEU A 7 0.43 8.76 7.26
N HIS A 8 0.71 8.41 8.50
CA HIS A 8 -0.29 8.36 9.56
C HIS A 8 0.32 8.95 10.83
N SER A 9 -0.35 9.94 11.43
CA SER A 9 0.11 10.58 12.68
C SER A 9 1.57 11.08 12.61
N GLY A 10 2.00 11.61 11.45
CA GLY A 10 3.37 12.08 11.22
C GLY A 10 4.41 10.98 10.94
N GLN A 11 4.01 9.71 10.97
CA GLN A 11 4.88 8.56 10.69
C GLN A 11 4.66 8.04 9.29
N ARG A 12 5.76 7.73 8.60
CA ARG A 12 5.73 7.07 7.28
C ARG A 12 5.75 5.57 7.49
N LEU A 13 4.76 4.90 6.90
CA LEU A 13 4.56 3.47 7.01
C LEU A 13 4.46 2.87 5.61
N GLU A 14 4.82 1.59 5.52
CA GLU A 14 4.71 0.83 4.29
C GLU A 14 4.27 -0.61 4.57
N GLU A 15 3.51 -1.19 3.65
CA GLU A 15 3.00 -2.55 3.76
C GLU A 15 2.85 -3.16 2.36
N THR A 16 3.19 -4.45 2.25
CA THR A 16 3.00 -5.20 1.01
C THR A 16 1.78 -6.09 1.14
N VAL A 17 0.79 -5.89 0.27
CA VAL A 17 -0.48 -6.64 0.29
C VAL A 17 -0.76 -7.32 -1.05
N PRO A 18 -1.59 -8.38 -1.09
CA PRO A 18 -2.10 -8.94 -2.33
C PRO A 18 -2.86 -7.88 -3.15
N LEU A 19 -2.75 -7.95 -4.48
CA LEU A 19 -3.42 -7.01 -5.39
C LEU A 19 -4.94 -6.99 -5.19
N SER A 20 -5.54 -8.16 -4.91
CA SER A 20 -6.97 -8.30 -4.62
C SER A 20 -7.41 -7.54 -3.37
N GLN A 21 -6.51 -7.38 -2.39
CA GLN A 21 -6.79 -6.70 -1.13
C GLN A 21 -6.32 -5.24 -1.11
N ALA A 22 -5.44 -4.85 -2.03
CA ALA A 22 -4.82 -3.51 -2.05
C ALA A 22 -5.84 -2.37 -2.05
N ARG A 23 -6.93 -2.50 -2.81
CA ARG A 23 -8.01 -1.51 -2.84
C ARG A 23 -8.72 -1.39 -1.48
N HIS A 24 -9.07 -2.53 -0.89
CA HIS A 24 -9.74 -2.56 0.40
C HIS A 24 -8.85 -1.94 1.48
N ARG A 25 -7.58 -2.36 1.52
CA ARG A 25 -6.60 -1.86 2.49
C ARG A 25 -6.39 -0.36 2.39
N ARG A 26 -6.32 0.18 1.18
CA ARG A 26 -6.26 1.63 0.97
C ARG A 26 -7.45 2.36 1.61
N HIS A 27 -8.67 1.85 1.44
CA HIS A 27 -9.85 2.45 2.05
C HIS A 27 -9.83 2.38 3.57
N GLU A 28 -9.34 1.27 4.16
CA GLU A 28 -9.14 1.18 5.61
C GLU A 28 -8.16 2.22 6.13
N LEU A 29 -7.04 2.42 5.42
CA LEU A 29 -6.03 3.44 5.76
C LEU A 29 -6.63 4.85 5.69
N GLU A 30 -7.34 5.16 4.61
CA GLU A 30 -8.04 6.45 4.47
C GLU A 30 -9.07 6.67 5.58
N ALA A 31 -9.83 5.62 5.98
CA ALA A 31 -10.79 5.67 7.08
C ALA A 31 -10.13 5.89 8.45
N GLN A 32 -8.90 5.40 8.64
CA GLN A 32 -8.08 5.66 9.83
C GLN A 32 -7.42 7.05 9.81
N GLY A 33 -7.65 7.85 8.77
CA GLY A 33 -7.02 9.17 8.61
C GLY A 33 -5.57 9.10 8.12
N ALA A 34 -5.12 7.96 7.59
CA ALA A 34 -3.84 7.87 6.91
C ALA A 34 -3.92 8.47 5.50
N THR A 35 -2.88 9.18 5.10
CA THR A 35 -2.72 9.71 3.73
C THR A 35 -1.84 8.78 2.91
N VAL A 36 -2.44 8.01 2.01
CA VAL A 36 -1.71 7.15 1.07
C VAL A 36 -1.12 8.01 -0.05
N TYR A 37 0.20 7.99 -0.20
CA TYR A 37 0.91 8.83 -1.19
C TYR A 37 1.64 8.02 -2.26
N TRP A 38 1.79 6.70 -2.08
CA TRP A 38 2.39 5.82 -3.09
C TRP A 38 1.75 4.44 -3.06
N SER A 39 1.52 3.86 -4.24
CA SER A 39 1.12 2.48 -4.39
C SER A 39 1.78 1.89 -5.63
N GLU A 40 2.51 0.80 -5.46
CA GLU A 40 3.33 0.21 -6.51
C GLU A 40 3.05 -1.28 -6.66
N ARG A 41 2.82 -1.72 -7.90
CA ARG A 41 2.65 -3.14 -8.21
C ARG A 41 4.03 -3.78 -8.26
N LEU A 42 4.32 -4.63 -7.29
CA LEU A 42 5.49 -5.49 -7.31
C LEU A 42 5.23 -6.60 -8.35
N VAL A 43 5.70 -6.36 -9.57
CA VAL A 43 5.86 -7.40 -10.58
C VAL A 43 7.05 -8.22 -10.12
N GLN A 44 6.82 -9.50 -9.82
CA GLN A 44 7.93 -10.41 -9.62
C GLN A 44 8.62 -10.47 -10.98
N ALA A 45 9.76 -9.79 -11.11
CA ALA A 45 10.58 -9.91 -12.30
C ALA A 45 10.91 -11.40 -12.42
N ALA A 46 10.19 -12.09 -13.28
CA ALA A 46 10.57 -13.41 -13.74
C ALA A 46 11.85 -13.16 -14.54
N ILE A 47 12.98 -13.31 -13.86
CA ILE A 47 14.29 -13.39 -14.51
C ILE A 47 14.26 -14.76 -15.18
N CYS A 48 13.98 -14.77 -16.49
CA CYS A 48 14.12 -15.94 -17.34
C CYS A 48 15.60 -16.16 -17.67
#